data_AF-A0A085ET04-F1
#
_entry.id   AF-A0A085ET04-F1
#
_cell.length_a   1.000
_cell.length_b   1.000
_cell.length_c   1.000
_cell.angle_alpha   90.00
_cell.angle_beta   90.00
_cell.angle_gamma   90.00
#
_symmetry.space_group_name_H-M   'P 1'
#
loop_
_entity.id
_entity.type
_entity.pdbx_description
1 polymer ?
#
loop_
_entity_poly.entity_id
_entity_poly.type
_entity_poly.pdbx_seq_one_letter_code
_entity_poly.pdbx_strand_id
1 'polypeptide(L)'
;MPWSSQRYITNGLAEGRDPELLKTAAIQIARPVYGNPAVPAVLTLAHLAKRCGVSYVKIRQIVARHGPFYTYFRIRKRSRGHRMISVPDAELLQVQKWIHTYILSKAKAHPACFSFQTKTSIRDCAAQHRGAKWIIKIDISAFFGSISERDAFDVFTRLGYCRLVAFELARIVTDAPRLSTRYSAAPWKRPLGSYNISAYNLQNVGFLPQGAPTSPLLSNLVMFDVDS
;
A
#
# COMPACT_ATOMS: atom_id res chain seq x y z
N MET A 1 19.72 -10.28 -13.64
CA MET A 1 19.35 -11.48 -14.42
C MET A 1 17.83 -11.55 -14.51
N PRO A 2 17.27 -11.92 -15.67
CA PRO A 2 15.84 -12.17 -15.79
C PRO A 2 15.42 -13.35 -14.89
N TRP A 3 14.20 -13.31 -14.38
CA TRP A 3 13.62 -14.38 -13.57
C TRP A 3 13.57 -15.69 -14.36
N SER A 4 13.92 -16.81 -13.70
CA SER A 4 13.82 -18.16 -14.27
C SER A 4 13.27 -19.10 -13.20
N SER A 5 12.04 -19.58 -13.42
CA SER A 5 11.38 -20.55 -12.53
C SER A 5 12.17 -21.85 -12.45
N GLN A 6 12.69 -22.33 -13.58
CA GLN A 6 13.50 -23.55 -13.64
C GLN A 6 14.72 -23.44 -12.74
N ARG A 7 15.50 -22.34 -12.87
CA ARG A 7 16.70 -22.13 -12.05
C ARG A 7 16.37 -22.01 -10.56
N TYR A 8 15.28 -21.34 -10.21
CA TYR A 8 14.83 -21.24 -8.82
C TYR A 8 14.50 -22.61 -8.22
N ILE A 9 13.74 -23.43 -8.96
CA ILE A 9 13.36 -24.77 -8.52
C ILE A 9 14.60 -25.68 -8.42
N THR A 10 15.46 -25.70 -9.44
CA THR A 10 16.68 -26.54 -9.43
C THR A 10 17.58 -26.18 -8.24
N ASN A 11 17.80 -24.90 -7.97
CA ASN A 11 18.60 -24.47 -6.82
C ASN A 11 17.94 -24.88 -5.49
N GLY A 12 16.62 -24.68 -5.37
CA GLY A 12 15.89 -25.07 -4.15
C GLY A 12 15.92 -26.58 -3.89
N LEU A 13 15.82 -27.39 -4.94
CA LEU A 13 15.93 -28.85 -4.83
C LEU A 13 17.35 -29.27 -4.41
N ALA A 14 18.38 -28.61 -4.95
CA ALA A 14 19.76 -28.84 -4.54
C ALA A 14 20.02 -28.46 -3.07
N GLU A 15 19.28 -27.49 -2.53
CA GLU A 15 19.28 -27.13 -1.10
C GLU A 15 18.36 -28.02 -0.24
N GLY A 16 17.77 -29.08 -0.79
CA GLY A 16 16.90 -30.02 -0.06
C GLY A 16 15.53 -29.44 0.33
N ARG A 17 15.02 -28.43 -0.39
CA ARG A 17 13.70 -27.83 -0.14
C ARG A 17 12.59 -28.68 -0.75
N ASP A 18 11.41 -28.62 -0.14
CA ASP A 18 10.21 -29.33 -0.60
C ASP A 18 9.82 -28.94 -2.06
N PRO A 19 9.65 -29.90 -2.97
CA PRO A 19 9.34 -29.62 -4.37
C PRO A 19 8.02 -28.86 -4.58
N GLU A 20 7.00 -29.15 -3.79
CA GLU A 20 5.67 -28.54 -3.94
C GLU A 20 5.66 -27.09 -3.47
N LEU A 21 6.37 -26.81 -2.37
CA LEU A 21 6.66 -25.46 -1.91
C LEU A 21 7.40 -24.64 -2.96
N LEU A 22 8.43 -25.22 -3.60
CA LEU A 22 9.20 -24.53 -4.64
C LEU A 22 8.34 -24.19 -5.86
N LYS A 23 7.49 -25.12 -6.31
CA LYS A 23 6.54 -24.87 -7.41
C LYS A 23 5.56 -23.76 -7.04
N THR A 24 4.96 -23.83 -5.85
CA THR A 24 4.02 -22.81 -5.36
C THR A 24 4.68 -21.43 -5.27
N ALA A 25 5.90 -21.36 -4.73
CA ALA A 25 6.68 -20.14 -4.65
C ALA A 25 7.03 -19.60 -6.05
N ALA A 26 7.43 -20.46 -6.98
CA ALA A 26 7.75 -20.05 -8.35
C ALA A 26 6.52 -19.44 -9.06
N ILE A 27 5.32 -20.01 -8.88
CA ILE A 27 4.06 -19.46 -9.40
C ILE A 27 3.76 -18.10 -8.76
N GLN A 28 3.94 -17.96 -7.45
CA GLN A 28 3.72 -16.70 -6.75
C GLN A 28 4.73 -15.61 -7.14
N ILE A 29 5.96 -15.96 -7.47
CA ILE A 29 6.97 -15.03 -8.01
C ILE A 29 6.59 -14.61 -9.43
N ALA A 30 6.16 -15.57 -10.25
CA ALA A 30 5.78 -15.36 -11.63
C ALA A 30 4.63 -14.34 -11.79
N ARG A 31 3.61 -14.35 -10.91
CA ARG A 31 2.45 -13.45 -11.01
C ARG A 31 2.79 -11.95 -11.06
N PRO A 32 3.48 -11.37 -10.06
CA PRO A 32 3.88 -9.97 -10.12
C PRO A 32 4.93 -9.73 -11.20
N VAL A 33 5.87 -10.67 -11.41
CA VAL A 33 6.98 -10.49 -12.36
C VAL A 33 6.52 -10.49 -13.82
N TYR A 34 5.53 -11.30 -14.20
CA TYR A 34 5.00 -11.31 -15.56
C TYR A 34 3.98 -10.19 -15.80
N GLY A 35 3.27 -9.74 -14.77
CA GLY A 35 2.35 -8.59 -14.88
C GLY A 35 3.08 -7.24 -14.93
N ASN A 36 4.10 -7.06 -14.08
CA ASN A 36 4.99 -5.90 -14.09
C ASN A 36 6.40 -6.33 -13.64
N PRO A 37 7.35 -6.54 -14.57
CA PRO A 37 8.71 -7.00 -14.25
C PRO A 37 9.48 -6.10 -13.28
N ALA A 38 9.04 -4.85 -13.10
CA ALA A 38 9.70 -3.90 -12.21
C ALA A 38 9.31 -4.09 -10.73
N VAL A 39 8.24 -4.81 -10.43
CA VAL A 39 7.74 -5.02 -9.05
C VAL A 39 8.32 -6.31 -8.46
N PRO A 40 8.91 -6.27 -7.25
CA PRO A 40 9.48 -7.45 -6.64
C PRO A 40 8.41 -8.43 -6.16
N ALA A 41 8.70 -9.72 -6.26
CA ALA A 41 7.92 -10.74 -5.59
C ALA A 41 8.06 -10.66 -4.06
N VAL A 42 6.92 -10.65 -3.38
CA VAL A 42 6.77 -10.79 -1.93
C VAL A 42 5.87 -11.98 -1.70
N LEU A 43 6.41 -13.01 -1.04
CA LEU A 43 5.76 -14.33 -0.93
C LEU A 43 5.00 -14.49 0.38
N THR A 44 5.59 -13.97 1.45
CA THR A 44 5.07 -14.07 2.81
C THR A 44 5.47 -12.82 3.58
N LEU A 45 4.79 -12.58 4.71
CA LEU A 45 5.18 -11.53 5.64
C LEU A 45 6.61 -11.70 6.17
N ALA A 46 7.06 -12.94 6.38
CA ALA A 46 8.44 -13.22 6.79
C ALA A 46 9.46 -12.88 5.69
N HIS A 47 9.12 -13.13 4.43
CA HIS A 47 9.94 -12.71 3.29
C HIS A 47 10.03 -11.17 3.22
N LEU A 48 8.91 -10.47 3.42
CA LEU A 48 8.91 -9.00 3.51
C LEU A 48 9.80 -8.50 4.66
N ALA A 49 9.67 -9.11 5.85
CA ALA A 49 10.47 -8.79 7.03
C ALA A 49 11.97 -8.87 6.74
N LYS A 50 12.41 -9.97 6.10
CA LYS A 50 13.79 -10.17 5.69
C LYS A 50 14.26 -9.12 4.67
N ARG A 51 13.42 -8.76 3.69
CA ARG A 51 13.76 -7.73 2.69
C ARG A 51 13.86 -6.33 3.28
N CYS A 52 13.01 -6.03 4.25
CA CYS A 52 13.00 -4.72 4.91
C CYS A 52 14.06 -4.62 6.00
N GLY A 53 14.59 -5.73 6.53
CA GLY A 53 15.51 -5.72 7.67
C GLY A 53 14.79 -5.41 8.99
N VAL A 54 13.54 -5.84 9.14
CA VAL A 54 12.70 -5.62 10.34
C VAL A 54 12.27 -6.98 10.90
N SER A 55 12.09 -7.08 12.21
CA SER A 55 11.65 -8.32 12.84
C SER A 55 10.28 -8.80 12.31
N TYR A 56 10.16 -10.10 12.02
CA TYR A 56 8.89 -10.70 11.63
C TYR A 56 7.79 -10.47 12.68
N VAL A 57 8.14 -10.54 13.97
CA VAL A 57 7.21 -10.29 15.08
C VAL A 57 6.64 -8.89 15.01
N LYS A 58 7.50 -7.89 14.76
CA LYS A 58 7.08 -6.49 14.63
C LYS A 58 6.14 -6.28 13.46
N ILE A 59 6.48 -6.78 12.26
CA ILE A 59 5.59 -6.67 11.09
C ILE A 59 4.27 -7.39 11.35
N ARG A 60 4.30 -8.56 12.02
CA ARG A 60 3.08 -9.27 12.39
C ARG A 60 2.19 -8.46 13.33
N GLN A 61 2.78 -7.77 14.32
CA GLN A 61 2.06 -6.86 15.21
C GLN A 61 1.48 -5.66 14.45
N ILE A 62 2.21 -5.08 13.49
CA ILE A 62 1.74 -4.00 12.60
C ILE A 62 0.48 -4.44 11.85
N VAL A 63 0.54 -5.59 11.16
CA VAL A 63 -0.63 -6.10 10.41
C VAL A 63 -1.78 -6.50 11.35
N ALA A 64 -1.48 -7.04 12.52
CA ALA A 64 -2.48 -7.33 13.54
C ALA A 64 -3.02 -6.06 14.25
N ARG A 65 -2.48 -4.87 13.95
CA ARG A 65 -2.77 -3.59 14.62
C ARG A 65 -2.67 -3.69 16.15
N HIS A 66 -1.71 -4.47 16.62
CA HIS A 66 -1.44 -4.68 18.03
C HIS A 66 -0.33 -3.75 18.51
N GLY A 67 -0.68 -2.49 18.76
CA GLY A 67 0.23 -1.49 19.31
C GLY A 67 0.06 -0.11 18.67
N PRO A 68 0.66 0.93 19.27
CA PRO A 68 0.72 2.26 18.68
C PRO A 68 1.87 2.34 17.66
N PHE A 69 1.57 2.21 16.37
CA PHE A 69 2.57 2.35 15.30
C PHE A 69 2.62 3.73 14.67
N TYR A 70 1.73 4.63 15.08
CA TYR A 70 1.67 6.01 14.65
C TYR A 70 1.60 6.95 15.86
N THR A 71 2.31 8.07 15.74
CA THR A 71 2.10 9.25 16.59
C THR A 71 1.31 10.30 15.82
N TYR A 72 0.52 11.09 16.53
CA TYR A 72 -0.41 12.02 15.93
C TYR A 72 -0.16 13.45 16.42
N PHE A 73 -0.20 14.41 15.51
CA PHE A 73 -0.21 15.83 15.86
C PHE A 73 -1.06 16.63 14.88
N ARG A 74 -1.45 17.85 15.27
CA ARG A 74 -2.36 18.69 14.49
C ARG A 74 -1.60 19.88 13.92
N ILE A 75 -1.78 20.12 12.62
CA ILE A 75 -1.31 21.34 11.94
C ILE A 75 -2.52 22.18 11.56
N ARG A 76 -2.47 23.49 11.81
CA ARG A 76 -3.51 24.41 11.39
C ARG A 76 -3.58 24.47 9.86
N LYS A 77 -4.78 24.38 9.28
CA LYS A 77 -4.95 24.62 7.83
C LYS A 77 -4.69 26.11 7.55
N ARG A 78 -4.32 26.45 6.31
CA ARG A 78 -4.35 27.85 5.84
C ARG A 78 -5.76 28.43 5.91
N SER A 79 -6.75 27.57 5.61
CA SER A 79 -8.17 27.81 5.86
C SER A 79 -8.52 27.55 7.34
N ARG A 80 -9.82 27.59 7.67
CA ARG A 80 -10.33 27.10 8.97
C ARG A 80 -10.04 25.60 9.16
N GLY A 81 -9.83 25.18 10.42
CA GLY A 81 -9.68 23.78 10.83
C GLY A 81 -8.23 23.29 11.00
N HIS A 82 -8.08 21.99 11.25
CA HIS A 82 -6.80 21.33 11.49
C HIS A 82 -6.63 20.10 10.59
N ARG A 83 -5.39 19.79 10.22
CA ARG A 83 -5.00 18.49 9.63
C ARG A 83 -4.40 17.64 10.72
N MET A 84 -4.90 16.42 10.88
CA MET A 84 -4.21 15.41 11.67
C MET A 84 -3.07 14.85 10.83
N ILE A 85 -1.85 14.91 11.35
CA ILE A 85 -0.69 14.26 10.77
C ILE A 85 -0.41 12.99 11.57
N SER A 86 -0.25 11.89 10.86
CA SER A 86 0.10 10.59 11.41
C SER A 86 1.53 10.26 11.01
N VAL A 87 2.44 10.16 11.97
CA VAL A 87 3.85 9.82 11.74
C VAL A 87 4.09 8.37 12.14
N PRO A 88 4.47 7.49 11.20
CA PRO A 88 4.79 6.11 11.52
C PRO A 88 6.02 6.03 12.43
N ASP A 89 6.08 5.00 13.29
CA ASP A 89 7.28 4.67 14.05
C ASP A 89 8.46 4.29 13.11
N ALA A 90 9.67 4.22 13.65
CA ALA A 90 10.88 4.02 12.84
C ALA A 90 10.84 2.73 12.01
N GLU A 91 10.38 1.63 12.59
CA GLU A 91 10.31 0.32 11.92
C GLU A 91 9.20 0.28 10.86
N LEU A 92 8.01 0.82 11.17
CA LEU A 92 6.94 0.95 10.19
C LEU A 92 7.35 1.86 9.04
N LEU A 93 8.00 2.98 9.34
CA LEU A 93 8.53 3.90 8.34
C LEU A 93 9.53 3.20 7.42
N GLN A 94 10.40 2.35 7.95
CA GLN A 94 11.36 1.57 7.17
C GLN A 94 10.66 0.62 6.20
N VAL A 95 9.65 -0.14 6.68
CA VAL A 95 8.86 -1.04 5.82
C VAL A 95 8.10 -0.23 4.76
N GLN A 96 7.49 0.89 5.12
CA GLN A 96 6.75 1.73 4.17
C GLN A 96 7.66 2.40 3.13
N LYS A 97 8.86 2.84 3.50
CA LYS A 97 9.87 3.34 2.55
C LYS A 97 10.32 2.25 1.58
N TRP A 98 10.44 1.01 2.05
CA TRP A 98 10.74 -0.13 1.19
C TRP A 98 9.60 -0.38 0.19
N ILE A 99 8.35 -0.44 0.66
CA ILE A 99 7.17 -0.59 -0.21
C ILE A 99 7.07 0.56 -1.22
N HIS A 100 7.27 1.81 -0.78
CA HIS A 100 7.29 2.97 -1.66
C HIS A 100 8.34 2.82 -2.77
N THR A 101 9.58 2.53 -2.40
CA THR A 101 10.72 2.53 -3.33
C THR A 101 10.66 1.35 -4.30
N TYR A 102 10.33 0.16 -3.82
CA TYR A 102 10.43 -1.05 -4.65
C TYR A 102 9.12 -1.50 -5.27
N ILE A 103 7.96 -1.12 -4.70
CA ILE A 103 6.65 -1.51 -5.22
C ILE A 103 5.95 -0.31 -5.87
N LEU A 104 5.58 0.70 -5.07
CA LEU A 104 4.67 1.76 -5.54
C LEU A 104 5.31 2.67 -6.59
N SER A 105 6.61 2.98 -6.47
CA SER A 105 7.32 3.80 -7.48
C SER A 105 7.47 3.12 -8.85
N LYS A 106 7.22 1.80 -8.91
CA LYS A 106 7.30 0.98 -10.12
C LYS A 106 5.92 0.77 -10.77
N ALA A 107 4.86 1.12 -10.07
CA ALA A 107 3.51 1.14 -10.61
C ALA A 107 3.32 2.39 -11.47
N LYS A 108 2.62 2.24 -12.60
CA LYS A 108 2.27 3.37 -13.46
C LYS A 108 1.00 4.01 -12.93
N ALA A 109 1.08 5.28 -12.56
CA ALA A 109 -0.10 6.10 -12.33
C ALA A 109 -0.67 6.61 -13.68
N HIS A 110 -1.87 7.19 -13.65
CA HIS A 110 -2.53 7.66 -14.86
C HIS A 110 -1.72 8.78 -15.53
N PRO A 111 -1.64 8.86 -16.87
CA PRO A 111 -0.89 9.92 -17.56
C PRO A 111 -1.35 11.35 -17.25
N ALA A 112 -2.63 11.52 -16.88
CA ALA A 112 -3.18 12.82 -16.47
C ALA A 112 -2.81 13.22 -15.02
N CYS A 113 -2.18 12.33 -14.25
CA CYS A 113 -1.78 12.58 -12.88
C CYS A 113 -0.40 13.26 -12.85
N PHE A 114 -0.35 14.52 -12.39
CA PHE A 114 0.93 15.27 -12.28
C PHE A 114 1.48 15.36 -10.85
N SER A 115 0.70 14.96 -9.84
CA SER A 115 1.07 15.04 -8.43
C SER A 115 1.95 13.85 -8.01
N PHE A 116 2.95 14.10 -7.15
CA PHE A 116 3.79 13.06 -6.53
C PHE A 116 4.52 12.11 -7.49
N GLN A 117 4.58 12.43 -8.78
CA GLN A 117 5.36 11.67 -9.75
C GLN A 117 6.75 12.29 -9.92
N THR A 118 7.73 11.44 -10.24
CA THR A 118 9.05 11.91 -10.64
C THR A 118 8.97 12.55 -12.01
N LYS A 119 9.66 13.68 -12.20
CA LYS A 119 9.76 14.39 -13.49
C LYS A 119 8.46 15.02 -14.01
N THR A 120 7.48 15.25 -13.13
CA THR A 120 6.32 16.11 -13.42
C THR A 120 6.37 17.36 -12.54
N SER A 121 5.78 18.45 -13.02
CA SER A 121 5.72 19.72 -12.29
C SER A 121 4.32 20.33 -12.32
N ILE A 122 4.09 21.28 -11.41
CA ILE A 122 2.85 22.09 -11.39
C ILE A 122 2.68 22.84 -12.72
N ARG A 123 3.80 23.23 -13.36
CA ARG A 123 3.80 23.88 -14.68
C ARG A 123 3.28 22.95 -15.77
N ASP A 124 3.67 21.68 -15.75
CA ASP A 124 3.23 20.69 -16.75
C ASP A 124 1.71 20.45 -16.65
N CYS A 125 1.19 20.37 -15.43
CA CYS A 125 -0.25 20.29 -15.17
C CYS A 125 -0.98 21.53 -15.71
N ALA A 126 -0.51 22.74 -15.36
CA ALA A 126 -1.11 23.98 -15.84
C ALA A 126 -1.05 24.13 -17.37
N ALA A 127 -0.03 23.57 -18.02
CA ALA A 127 0.08 23.57 -19.47
C ALA A 127 -1.04 22.78 -20.16
N GLN A 128 -1.58 21.73 -19.55
CA GLN A 128 -2.71 20.96 -20.10
C GLN A 128 -4.00 21.79 -20.21
N HIS A 129 -4.13 22.84 -19.41
CA HIS A 129 -5.31 23.70 -19.37
C HIS A 129 -5.14 25.01 -20.15
N ARG A 130 -4.00 25.19 -20.85
CA ARG A 130 -3.72 26.42 -21.59
C ARG A 130 -4.74 26.62 -22.72
N GLY A 131 -5.39 27.79 -22.75
CA GLY A 131 -6.39 28.13 -23.76
C GLY A 131 -7.79 27.57 -23.47
N ALA A 132 -8.00 26.90 -22.33
CA ALA A 132 -9.33 26.49 -21.91
C ALA A 132 -10.22 27.72 -21.67
N LYS A 133 -11.40 27.76 -22.31
CA LYS A 133 -12.40 28.83 -22.11
C LYS A 133 -13.08 28.74 -20.75
N TRP A 134 -13.21 27.52 -20.22
CA TRP A 134 -13.84 27.21 -18.94
C TRP A 134 -13.02 26.17 -18.19
N ILE A 135 -12.93 26.30 -16.86
CA ILE A 135 -12.25 25.36 -15.97
C ILE A 135 -13.21 24.99 -14.84
N ILE A 136 -13.47 23.69 -14.68
CA ILE A 136 -14.24 23.16 -13.55
C ILE A 136 -13.26 22.75 -12.46
N LYS A 137 -13.46 23.29 -11.25
CA LYS A 137 -12.64 22.96 -10.09
C LYS A 137 -13.40 22.04 -9.14
N ILE A 138 -12.86 20.85 -8.92
CA ILE A 138 -13.40 19.84 -8.00
C ILE A 138 -12.36 19.56 -6.92
N ASP A 139 -12.78 19.42 -5.66
CA ASP A 139 -11.91 19.07 -4.53
C ASP A 139 -12.55 17.96 -3.69
N ILE A 140 -11.74 16.99 -3.27
CA ILE A 140 -12.21 15.85 -2.45
C ILE A 140 -11.91 16.13 -0.98
N SER A 141 -12.96 16.20 -0.17
CA SER A 141 -12.82 16.40 1.27
C SER A 141 -12.09 15.23 1.92
N ALA A 142 -11.07 15.52 2.72
CA ALA A 142 -10.29 14.52 3.47
C ALA A 142 -9.70 13.38 2.62
N PHE A 143 -9.29 13.68 1.37
CA PHE A 143 -8.80 12.75 0.35
C PHE A 143 -8.04 11.50 0.84
N PHE A 144 -6.89 11.62 1.52
CA PHE A 144 -6.16 10.44 2.02
C PHE A 144 -7.02 9.58 2.95
N GLY A 145 -7.76 10.26 3.82
CA GLY A 145 -8.66 9.61 4.73
C GLY A 145 -9.93 9.05 4.07
N SER A 146 -10.29 9.42 2.84
CA SER A 146 -11.41 8.77 2.14
C SER A 146 -10.98 7.46 1.48
N ILE A 147 -9.68 7.24 1.29
CA ILE A 147 -9.13 6.02 0.71
C ILE A 147 -8.98 4.96 1.80
N SER A 148 -9.63 3.82 1.61
CA SER A 148 -9.73 2.73 2.56
C SER A 148 -8.69 1.63 2.36
N GLU A 149 -8.55 0.77 3.37
CA GLU A 149 -7.74 -0.46 3.31
C GLU A 149 -8.16 -1.38 2.16
N ARG A 150 -9.44 -1.35 1.75
CA ARG A 150 -9.92 -2.13 0.61
C ARG A 150 -9.36 -1.60 -0.70
N ASP A 151 -9.36 -0.28 -0.87
CA ASP A 151 -8.80 0.35 -2.07
C ASP A 151 -7.29 0.06 -2.18
N ALA A 152 -6.57 0.14 -1.06
CA ALA A 152 -5.17 -0.27 -0.98
C ALA A 152 -4.96 -1.75 -1.34
N PHE A 153 -5.82 -2.63 -0.81
CA PHE A 153 -5.80 -4.06 -1.11
C PHE A 153 -6.02 -4.33 -2.61
N ASP A 154 -6.94 -3.62 -3.24
CA ASP A 154 -7.24 -3.78 -4.66
C ASP A 154 -6.06 -3.31 -5.53
N VAL A 155 -5.37 -2.24 -5.13
CA VAL A 155 -4.11 -1.83 -5.80
C VAL A 155 -3.05 -2.93 -5.73
N PHE A 156 -2.78 -3.50 -4.55
CA PHE A 156 -1.78 -4.58 -4.45
C PHE A 156 -2.21 -5.86 -5.18
N THR A 157 -3.50 -6.16 -5.22
CA THR A 157 -4.03 -7.29 -6.00
C THR A 157 -3.83 -7.05 -7.51
N ARG A 158 -4.11 -5.84 -8.00
CA ARG A 158 -3.84 -5.44 -9.40
C ARG A 158 -2.35 -5.51 -9.77
N LEU A 159 -1.46 -5.30 -8.81
CA LEU A 159 -0.01 -5.48 -8.97
C LEU A 159 0.44 -6.96 -8.97
N GLY A 160 -0.48 -7.92 -8.84
CA GLY A 160 -0.21 -9.35 -8.95
C GLY A 160 0.14 -10.05 -7.64
N TYR A 161 0.02 -9.39 -6.49
CA TYR A 161 0.22 -10.03 -5.19
C TYR A 161 -0.95 -10.97 -4.85
N CYS A 162 -0.63 -12.08 -4.17
CA CYS A 162 -1.68 -12.98 -3.69
C CYS A 162 -2.52 -12.30 -2.60
N ARG A 163 -3.78 -12.72 -2.44
CA ARG A 163 -4.76 -12.05 -1.56
C ARG A 163 -4.25 -11.84 -0.13
N LEU A 164 -3.57 -12.83 0.46
CA LEU A 164 -3.04 -12.67 1.82
C LEU A 164 -1.95 -11.59 1.87
N VAL A 165 -0.96 -11.63 0.97
CA VAL A 165 0.12 -10.64 0.93
C VAL A 165 -0.42 -9.25 0.59
N ALA A 166 -1.34 -9.14 -0.36
CA ALA A 166 -1.99 -7.88 -0.71
C ALA A 166 -2.72 -7.26 0.51
N PHE A 167 -3.39 -8.10 1.30
CA PHE A 167 -4.05 -7.68 2.53
C PHE A 167 -3.06 -7.23 3.61
N GLU A 168 -1.98 -7.99 3.81
CA GLU A 168 -0.92 -7.63 4.76
C GLU A 168 -0.25 -6.31 4.37
N LEU A 169 0.06 -6.12 3.08
CA LEU A 169 0.60 -4.87 2.53
C LEU A 169 -0.37 -3.70 2.72
N ALA A 170 -1.67 -3.90 2.44
CA ALA A 170 -2.70 -2.88 2.64
C ALA A 170 -2.77 -2.41 4.09
N ARG A 171 -2.65 -3.33 5.05
CA ARG A 171 -2.61 -3.00 6.48
C ARG A 171 -1.33 -2.32 6.94
N ILE A 172 -0.19 -2.60 6.31
CA ILE A 172 1.06 -1.90 6.60
C ILE A 172 0.99 -0.44 6.14
N VAL A 173 0.32 -0.16 5.03
CA VAL A 173 0.24 1.22 4.47
C VAL A 173 -0.96 2.03 4.94
N THR A 174 -1.85 1.43 5.74
CA THR A 174 -3.04 2.09 6.29
C THR A 174 -2.99 2.16 7.81
N ASP A 175 -3.68 3.13 8.36
CA ASP A 175 -3.83 3.32 9.80
C ASP A 175 -5.29 3.14 10.20
N ALA A 176 -5.51 2.62 11.41
CA ALA A 176 -6.84 2.44 11.99
C ALA A 176 -6.81 2.77 13.49
N PRO A 177 -6.69 4.07 13.84
CA PRO A 177 -6.67 4.51 15.23
C PRO A 177 -7.96 4.11 15.92
N ARG A 178 -7.88 3.40 17.06
CA ARG A 178 -9.04 2.77 17.73
C ARG A 178 -10.19 3.74 18.04
N LEU A 179 -9.86 4.99 18.39
CA LEU A 179 -10.82 6.03 18.81
C LEU A 179 -11.23 6.98 17.69
N SER A 180 -11.18 6.54 16.42
CA SER A 180 -11.62 7.35 15.29
C SER A 180 -13.14 7.48 15.25
N THR A 181 -13.65 8.70 15.10
CA THR A 181 -15.09 8.96 14.87
C THR A 181 -15.61 8.35 13.57
N ARG A 182 -14.70 7.98 12.65
CA ARG A 182 -15.03 7.35 11.36
C ARG A 182 -15.77 6.04 11.52
N TYR A 183 -15.46 5.28 12.56
CA TYR A 183 -16.09 3.99 12.79
C TYR A 183 -17.57 4.11 13.16
N SER A 184 -18.10 5.32 13.40
CA SER A 184 -19.55 5.50 13.49
C SER A 184 -20.25 5.17 12.17
N ALA A 185 -19.59 5.33 11.02
CA ALA A 185 -20.18 5.05 9.71
C ALA A 185 -19.87 3.62 9.23
N ALA A 186 -20.85 2.99 8.59
CA ALA A 186 -20.77 1.60 8.10
C ALA A 186 -19.57 1.30 7.19
N PRO A 187 -19.14 2.20 6.26
CA PRO A 187 -17.99 1.92 5.39
C PRO A 187 -16.68 1.64 6.15
N TRP A 188 -16.52 2.20 7.35
CA TRP A 188 -15.29 2.04 8.14
C TRP A 188 -15.33 0.84 9.10
N LYS A 189 -16.39 0.04 8.99
CA LYS A 189 -16.58 -1.21 9.70
C LYS A 189 -16.63 -2.36 8.70
N ARG A 190 -16.28 -3.55 9.16
CA ARG A 190 -16.52 -4.81 8.45
C ARG A 190 -17.01 -5.86 9.46
N PRO A 191 -17.85 -6.82 9.05
CA PRO A 191 -18.25 -7.89 9.95
C PRO A 191 -17.04 -8.69 10.42
N LEU A 192 -17.09 -9.16 11.66
CA LEU A 192 -16.16 -10.16 12.14
C LEU A 192 -16.42 -11.47 11.38
N GLY A 193 -15.37 -12.17 11.02
CA GLY A 193 -15.47 -13.40 10.23
C GLY A 193 -14.42 -14.42 10.64
N SER A 194 -14.44 -15.57 9.96
CA SER A 194 -13.46 -16.63 10.18
C SER A 194 -12.18 -16.30 9.39
N TYR A 195 -11.10 -16.01 10.12
CA TYR A 195 -9.77 -15.83 9.55
C TYR A 195 -8.88 -16.98 10.01
N ASN A 196 -8.09 -17.56 9.10
CA ASN A 196 -7.02 -18.51 9.45
C ASN A 196 -6.02 -17.91 10.45
N ILE A 197 -5.92 -16.58 10.47
CA ILE A 197 -5.10 -15.82 11.41
C ILE A 197 -6.07 -15.01 12.29
N SER A 198 -6.35 -15.52 13.48
CA SER A 198 -7.31 -14.90 14.42
C SER A 198 -7.00 -13.43 14.71
N ALA A 199 -5.72 -13.08 14.84
CA ALA A 199 -5.26 -11.70 15.06
C ALA A 199 -5.65 -10.71 13.94
N TYR A 200 -6.04 -11.20 12.76
CA TYR A 200 -6.47 -10.35 11.66
C TYR A 200 -7.96 -10.02 11.69
N ASN A 201 -8.73 -10.65 12.58
CA ASN A 201 -10.17 -10.46 12.75
C ASN A 201 -10.51 -9.17 13.52
N LEU A 202 -10.27 -8.02 12.88
CA LEU A 202 -10.61 -6.69 13.40
C LEU A 202 -11.85 -6.15 12.70
N GLN A 203 -12.71 -5.41 13.42
CA GLN A 203 -13.89 -4.76 12.83
C GLN A 203 -13.54 -3.45 12.10
N ASN A 204 -12.53 -2.74 12.59
CA ASN A 204 -12.16 -1.42 12.07
C ASN A 204 -11.37 -1.54 10.76
N VAL A 205 -11.82 -0.80 9.75
CA VAL A 205 -11.18 -0.72 8.44
C VAL A 205 -10.23 0.47 8.42
N GLY A 206 -9.00 0.25 7.97
CA GLY A 206 -8.00 1.32 7.89
C GLY A 206 -8.24 2.31 6.75
N PHE A 207 -7.52 3.42 6.81
CA PHE A 207 -7.47 4.45 5.78
C PHE A 207 -6.05 4.96 5.59
N LEU A 208 -5.78 5.69 4.51
CA LEU A 208 -4.44 6.22 4.31
C LEU A 208 -4.13 7.35 5.30
N PRO A 209 -3.04 7.21 6.09
CA PRO A 209 -2.59 8.25 7.00
C PRO A 209 -2.00 9.42 6.23
N GLN A 210 -2.26 10.63 6.70
CA GLN A 210 -1.60 11.82 6.19
C GLN A 210 -0.23 11.96 6.89
N GLY A 211 0.83 11.49 6.24
CA GLY A 211 2.21 11.55 6.77
C GLY A 211 3.05 10.31 6.48
N ALA A 212 2.43 9.19 6.08
CA ALA A 212 3.19 8.03 5.62
C ALA A 212 3.77 8.25 4.22
N PRO A 213 4.98 7.71 3.93
CA PRO A 213 5.62 7.87 2.63
C PRO A 213 4.88 7.14 1.49
N THR A 214 4.06 6.14 1.81
CA THR A 214 3.31 5.36 0.81
C THR A 214 2.02 6.03 0.35
N SER A 215 1.40 6.85 1.20
CA SER A 215 0.07 7.43 0.95
C SER A 215 -0.03 8.21 -0.37
N PRO A 216 0.94 9.07 -0.75
CA PRO A 216 0.82 9.88 -1.97
C PRO A 216 0.78 9.05 -3.27
N LEU A 217 1.73 8.12 -3.44
CA LEU A 217 1.75 7.27 -4.65
C LEU A 217 0.56 6.31 -4.66
N LEU A 218 0.21 5.73 -3.51
CA LEU A 218 -0.91 4.82 -3.45
C LEU A 218 -2.23 5.51 -3.79
N SER A 219 -2.42 6.76 -3.35
CA SER A 219 -3.63 7.51 -3.70
C SER A 219 -3.76 7.80 -5.19
N ASN A 220 -2.64 8.04 -5.88
CA ASN A 220 -2.66 8.20 -7.33
C ASN A 220 -3.04 6.90 -8.06
N LEU A 221 -2.58 5.74 -7.55
CA LEU A 221 -2.93 4.44 -8.11
C LEU A 221 -4.41 4.09 -7.86
N VAL A 222 -4.97 4.50 -6.72
CA VAL A 222 -6.41 4.34 -6.44
C VAL A 222 -7.25 5.20 -7.38
N MET A 223 -6.80 6.43 -7.68
CA MET A 223 -7.52 7.36 -8.56
C MET A 223 -7.31 7.09 -10.06
N PHE A 224 -6.60 6.03 -10.43
CA PHE A 224 -6.29 5.73 -11.83
C PHE A 224 -7.55 5.68 -12.72
N ASP A 225 -8.58 4.97 -12.26
CA ASP A 225 -9.83 4.79 -13.02
C ASP A 225 -10.70 6.06 -13.03
N VAL A 226 -10.54 6.93 -12.03
CA VAL A 226 -11.22 8.24 -11.96
C VAL A 226 -10.56 9.26 -12.89
N ASP A 227 -9.26 9.12 -13.12
CA ASP A 227 -8.49 9.98 -14.02
C ASP A 227 -8.63 9.59 -15.51
N SER A 228 -9.30 8.46 -15.81
CA SER A 228 -9.45 7.87 -17.16
C SER A 228 -10.49 8.55 -18.04
#